data_AF-A0A976HK42-F1
#
_entry.id   AF-A0A976HK42-F1
#
_cell.length_a   1.000
_cell.length_b   1.000
_cell.length_c   1.000
_cell.angle_alpha   90.00
_cell.angle_beta   90.00
_cell.angle_gamma   90.00
#
_symmetry.space_group_name_H-M   'P 1'
#
loop_
_entity.id
_entity.type
_entity.pdbx_description
1 polymer ?
#
loop_
_entity_poly.entity_id
_entity_poly.type
_entity_poly.pdbx_seq_one_letter_code
_entity_poly.pdbx_strand_id
1 'polypeptide(L)' 'NRLDAVWVVDCLPQTQIFRVQARSGWPVAQIEAVIAAQASRDQKWAAADAIIFNEGLSLSELEQQVKALLNLTQEKAGA' A
#
# COMPACT_ATOMS: atom_id res chain seq x y z
N ASN A 1 11.06 -4.32 19.23
CA ASN A 1 10.68 -5.01 17.98
C ASN A 1 11.15 -4.13 16.82
N ARG A 2 12.12 -4.57 16.01
CA ARG A 2 12.60 -3.83 14.83
C ARG A 2 12.26 -4.65 13.61
N LEU A 3 11.66 -4.01 12.60
CA LEU A 3 11.37 -4.65 11.33
C LEU A 3 12.61 -4.56 10.44
N ASP A 4 12.83 -5.58 9.61
CA ASP A 4 13.95 -5.60 8.65
C ASP A 4 13.65 -4.72 7.42
N ALA A 5 12.37 -4.63 7.03
CA ALA A 5 11.89 -3.71 6.01
C ALA A 5 10.40 -3.37 6.23
N VAL A 6 10.01 -2.19 5.77
CA VAL A 6 8.63 -1.69 5.75
C VAL A 6 8.23 -1.41 4.30
N TRP A 7 7.22 -2.12 3.81
CA TRP A 7 6.66 -1.87 2.48
C TRP A 7 5.29 -1.23 2.59
N VAL A 8 5.04 -0.22 1.76
CA VAL A 8 3.74 0.44 1.67
C VAL A 8 3.09 0.15 0.32
N VAL A 9 1.86 -0.36 0.36
CA VAL A 9 1.00 -0.46 -0.82
C VAL A 9 0.13 0.78 -0.87
N ASP A 10 0.29 1.59 -1.91
CA ASP A 10 -0.37 2.88 -2.07
C ASP A 10 -1.30 2.90 -3.29
N CYS A 11 -2.32 3.76 -3.27
CA CYS A 11 -3.20 4.03 -4.41
C CYS A 11 -3.79 5.44 -4.27
N LEU A 12 -4.55 5.91 -5.26
CA LEU A 12 -5.23 7.20 -5.11
C LEU A 12 -6.31 7.13 -4.01
N PRO A 13 -6.57 8.23 -3.27
CA PRO A 13 -7.63 8.25 -2.26
C PRO A 13 -9.00 7.82 -2.80
N GLN A 14 -9.33 8.23 -4.03
CA GLN A 14 -10.56 7.85 -4.71
C GLN A 14 -10.64 6.34 -4.94
N THR A 15 -9.54 5.72 -5.38
CA THR A 15 -9.43 4.27 -5.57
C THR A 15 -9.56 3.52 -4.25
N GLN A 16 -8.95 4.04 -3.19
CA GLN A 16 -9.08 3.46 -1.85
C GLN A 16 -10.54 3.48 -1.38
N ILE A 17 -11.21 4.63 -1.50
CA ILE A 17 -12.62 4.78 -1.13
C ILE A 17 -13.50 3.83 -1.93
N PHE A 18 -13.34 3.81 -3.27
CA PHE A 18 -14.10 2.95 -4.16
C PHE A 18 -13.95 1.47 -3.79
N ARG A 19 -12.71 1.00 -3.58
CA ARG A 19 -12.44 -0.41 -3.23
C ARG A 19 -12.99 -0.77 -1.86
N VAL A 20 -12.88 0.10 -0.86
CA VAL A 20 -13.46 -0.14 0.47
C VAL A 20 -14.97 -0.19 0.39
N GLN A 21 -15.59 0.75 -0.34
CA GLN A 21 -17.03 0.79 -0.51
C GLN A 21 -17.54 -0.47 -1.21
N ALA A 22 -16.93 -0.87 -2.33
CA ALA A 22 -17.30 -2.07 -3.08
C ALA A 22 -17.21 -3.35 -2.23
N ARG A 23 -16.24 -3.43 -1.30
CA ARG A 23 -16.06 -4.60 -0.43
C ARG A 23 -16.96 -4.60 0.80
N SER A 24 -17.13 -3.45 1.46
CA SER A 24 -17.78 -3.35 2.78
C SER A 24 -19.23 -2.89 2.73
N GLY A 25 -19.64 -2.22 1.66
CA GLY A 25 -20.94 -1.54 1.56
C GLY A 25 -21.07 -0.30 2.45
N TRP A 26 -19.99 0.19 3.08
CA TRP A 26 -20.07 1.35 3.98
C TRP A 26 -20.37 2.66 3.23
N PRO A 27 -21.04 3.62 3.91
CA PRO A 27 -21.17 4.98 3.41
C PRO A 27 -19.80 5.65 3.23
N VAL A 28 -19.64 6.46 2.19
CA VAL A 28 -18.38 7.18 1.89
C VAL A 28 -17.88 7.98 3.09
N ALA A 29 -18.76 8.69 3.80
CA ALA A 29 -18.39 9.48 4.97
C ALA A 29 -17.74 8.64 6.10
N GLN A 30 -18.22 7.40 6.29
CA GLN A 30 -17.61 6.48 7.26
C GLN A 30 -16.23 6.03 6.79
N ILE A 31 -16.06 5.76 5.49
CA ILE A 31 -14.78 5.36 4.90
C ILE A 31 -13.75 6.49 5.03
N GLU A 32 -14.15 7.72 4.70
CA GLU A 32 -13.31 8.91 4.83
C GLU A 32 -12.88 9.15 6.28
N ALA A 33 -13.80 9.00 7.25
CA ALA A 33 -13.45 9.12 8.67
C ALA A 33 -12.42 8.08 9.11
N VAL A 34 -12.54 6.83 8.63
CA VAL A 34 -11.56 5.77 8.90
C VAL A 34 -10.22 6.07 8.25
N ILE A 35 -10.20 6.56 7.00
CA ILE A 35 -8.96 6.96 6.32
C ILE A 35 -8.29 8.11 7.06
N ALA A 36 -9.07 9.10 7.52
CA ALA A 36 -8.56 10.25 8.27
C ALA A 36 -7.98 9.89 9.65
N ALA A 37 -8.42 8.79 10.25
CA ALA A 37 -7.88 8.28 11.51
C ALA A 37 -6.56 7.49 11.35
N GLN A 38 -6.14 7.19 10.11
CA GLN A 38 -4.88 6.50 9.81
C GLN A 38 -3.72 7.50 9.70
N ALA A 39 -2.49 6.96 9.71
CA ALA A 39 -1.31 7.75 9.35
C ALA A 39 -1.46 8.35 7.95
N SER A 40 -1.02 9.60 7.80
CA SER A 40 -1.09 10.32 6.53
C SER A 40 -0.26 9.63 5.44
N ARG A 41 -0.52 9.96 4.18
CA ARG A 41 0.25 9.42 3.04
C ARG A 41 1.74 9.70 3.20
N ASP A 42 2.08 10.94 3.53
CA ASP A 42 3.47 11.37 3.73
C ASP A 42 4.15 10.66 4.90
N GLN A 43 3.42 10.43 6.00
CA GLN A 43 3.93 9.66 7.14
C GLN A 43 4.22 8.21 6.76
N LYS A 44 3.33 7.58 5.98
CA LYS A 44 3.53 6.21 5.49
C LYS A 44 4.71 6.14 4.53
N TRP A 45 4.83 7.08 3.60
CA TRP A 45 5.94 7.15 2.64
C TRP A 45 7.28 7.36 3.33
N ALA A 46 7.36 8.26 4.31
CA ALA A 46 8.58 8.53 5.06
C ALA A 46 9.07 7.32 5.87
N ALA A 47 8.17 6.42 6.27
CA ALA A 47 8.51 5.21 7.01
C ALA A 47 8.79 3.99 6.11
N ALA A 48 8.66 4.11 4.79
CA ALA A 48 8.74 2.98 3.86
C ALA A 48 10.15 2.81 3.27
N ASP A 49 10.65 1.57 3.27
CA ASP A 49 11.82 1.19 2.49
C ASP A 49 11.47 1.01 1.01
N ALA A 50 10.20 0.72 0.72
CA ALA A 50 9.68 0.57 -0.62
C ALA A 50 8.18 0.85 -0.70
N ILE A 51 7.75 1.36 -1.85
CA ILE A 51 6.35 1.70 -2.12
C ILE A 51 5.91 0.98 -3.39
N ILE A 52 4.81 0.23 -3.31
CA ILE A 52 4.11 -0.37 -4.46
C ILE A 52 2.88 0.48 -4.76
N PHE A 53 2.83 1.11 -5.94
CA PHE A 53 1.67 1.90 -6.36
C PHE A 53 0.65 1.01 -7.06
N ASN A 54 -0.32 0.51 -6.30
CA ASN A 54 -1.39 -0.40 -6.73
C ASN A 54 -2.58 0.37 -7.31
N GLU A 55 -2.31 1.12 -8.37
CA GLU A 55 -3.30 1.91 -9.11
C GLU A 55 -3.37 1.47 -10.57
N GLY A 56 -4.57 1.20 -11.07
CA GLY A 56 -4.78 0.76 -12.46
C GLY A 56 -4.13 -0.57 -12.86
N LEU A 57 -3.51 -1.30 -11.92
CA LEU A 57 -2.81 -2.56 -12.19
C LEU A 57 -3.79 -3.74 -12.26
N SER A 58 -3.57 -4.62 -13.22
CA SER A 58 -4.03 -6.00 -13.16
C SER A 58 -3.31 -6.77 -12.05
N LEU A 59 -3.90 -7.90 -11.63
CA LEU A 59 -3.28 -8.75 -10.62
C LEU A 59 -1.90 -9.28 -11.08
N SER A 60 -1.74 -9.60 -12.36
CA SER A 60 -0.47 -10.06 -12.95
C SER A 60 0.63 -9.01 -12.86
N GLU A 61 0.31 -7.74 -13.17
CA GLU A 61 1.26 -6.63 -13.05
C GLU A 61 1.66 -6.38 -11.59
N LEU A 62 0.68 -6.45 -10.67
CA LEU A 62 0.96 -6.34 -9.24
C LEU A 62 1.85 -7.48 -8.75
N GLU A 63 1.61 -8.72 -9.17
CA GLU A 63 2.46 -9.87 -8.86
C GLU A 63 3.90 -9.68 -9.34
N GLN A 64 4.09 -9.11 -10.55
CA GLN A 64 5.41 -8.81 -11.08
C GLN A 64 6.14 -7.77 -10.22
N GLN A 65 5.45 -6.70 -9.78
CA GLN A 65 6.03 -5.69 -8.89
C GLN A 65 6.43 -6.28 -7.53
N VAL A 66 5.58 -7.12 -6.95
CA VAL A 66 5.87 -7.81 -5.68
C VAL A 66 7.10 -8.71 -5.82
N LYS A 67 7.19 -9.51 -6.89
CA LYS A 67 8.34 -10.40 -7.15
C LYS A 67 9.64 -9.59 -7.33
N ALA A 68 9.60 -8.50 -8.09
CA ALA A 68 10.75 -7.65 -8.30
C ALA A 68 11.25 -7.06 -6.97
N LEU A 69 10.34 -6.61 -6.12
CA LEU A 69 10.71 -6.02 -4.83
C LEU A 69 11.23 -7.07 -3.83
N LEU A 70 10.67 -8.28 -3.84
CA LEU A 70 11.17 -9.40 -3.02
C LEU A 70 12.63 -9.71 -3.33
N ASN A 71 12.97 -9.81 -4.62
CA ASN A 71 14.34 -10.06 -5.05
C ASN A 71 15.31 -8.97 -4.53
N LEU A 72 14.93 -7.70 -4.68
CA LEU A 72 15.75 -6.57 -4.20
C LEU A 72 15.96 -6.59 -2.69
N THR A 73 14.95 -6.98 -1.91
CA THR A 73 15.09 -7.08 -0.45
C THR A 73 15.92 -8.28 -0.03
N GLN A 74 15.86 -9.40 -0.76
CA GLN A 74 16.69 -10.58 -0.47
C GLN A 74 18.17 -10.31 -0.76
N GLU A 75 18.47 -9.58 -1.84
CA GLU A 75 19.83 -9.15 -2.16
C GLU A 75 20.41 -8.24 -1.06
N LYS A 76 19.61 -7.32 -0.53
CA LYS A 76 20.04 -6.43 0.58
C LYS A 76 20.19 -7.13 1.92
N ALA A 77 19.43 -8.20 2.17
CA ALA A 77 19.53 -8.97 3.42
C ALA A 77 20.70 -9.96 3.43
N GLY A 78 21.23 -10.32 2.25
CA GLY A 78 22.36 -11.23 2.10
C GLY A 78 23.73 -10.56 1.98
N ALA A 79 23.78 -9.22 1.96
CA ALA A 79 24.99 -8.39 1.90
C ALA A 79 25.28 -7.74 3.25
#